data_AF-A0A6M0BXP8-F1
#
_entry.id   AF-A0A6M0BXP8-F1
#
_cell.length_a   1.000
_cell.length_b   1.000
_cell.length_c   1.000
_cell.angle_alpha   90.00
_cell.angle_beta   90.00
_cell.angle_gamma   90.00
#
_symmetry.space_group_name_H-M   'P 1'
#
loop_
_entity.id
_entity.type
_entity.pdbx_description
1 polymer ?
#
loop_
_entity_poly.entity_id
_entity_poly.type
_entity_poly.pdbx_seq_one_letter_code
_entity_poly.pdbx_strand_id
1 'polypeptide(L)'
;SNVLRRMITSKLEKERVMGVRALGEADYLQGLRLYVPSLLQDESLRVRKYCMDVIAATRLESYYPSLLRGLSYKSTREAALQALVRLGNDGIPMLVKLADDSHKSDLVRLQAWNAIGEIGTIEALDALVNRMMTTWGITRRNILRRLLTMPGEVGIEGVLERVGRSGVEILIEQELMFMGQVYAGIVDLSGVDITSTTTLSPIVEEVNGKLSTDYTQMLLRALKLLELDAIERCFLLMKFLYPLGAIQAAAFNIKSDSRSNLARGLEILDNTVDISCKRSLIDILDQNSYEEKLSSLSEMVVYKLMAPSERLRHLLNLRHFLSDWALACCLQMARAARWGLTAEQTLVCLRHPTGFVREAALAYLRMASQRALVELLPNLRSDPDPLVAAQVEQMIVEFGIG
;
A
#
# COMPACT_ATOMS: atom_id res chain seq x y z
N SER A 1 4.95 -23.03 -42.27
CA SER A 1 3.75 -23.38 -41.48
C SER A 1 3.95 -24.65 -40.63
N ASN A 2 4.24 -25.83 -41.21
CA ASN A 2 4.35 -27.09 -40.43
C ASN A 2 5.58 -27.23 -39.52
N VAL A 3 6.74 -26.68 -39.90
CA VAL A 3 7.97 -26.79 -39.08
C VAL A 3 7.83 -26.04 -37.76
N LEU A 4 7.39 -24.79 -37.82
CA LEU A 4 7.19 -23.96 -36.63
C LEU A 4 6.16 -24.59 -35.69
N ARG A 5 5.02 -25.06 -36.22
CA ARG A 5 4.04 -25.83 -35.45
C ARG A 5 4.67 -27.01 -34.70
N ARG A 6 5.48 -27.84 -35.39
CA ARG A 6 6.18 -28.97 -34.77
C ARG A 6 7.13 -28.55 -33.66
N MET A 7 7.85 -27.44 -33.84
CA MET A 7 8.77 -26.91 -32.83
C MET A 7 8.01 -26.45 -31.57
N ILE A 8 6.94 -25.68 -31.74
CA ILE A 8 6.15 -25.14 -30.62
C ILE A 8 5.49 -26.27 -29.80
N THR A 9 5.11 -27.38 -30.46
CA THR A 9 4.50 -28.56 -29.81
C THR A 9 5.51 -29.67 -29.49
N SER A 10 6.82 -29.40 -29.57
CA SER A 10 7.84 -30.43 -29.38
C SER A 10 7.95 -30.88 -27.93
N LYS A 11 8.32 -32.15 -27.70
CA LYS A 11 8.69 -32.65 -26.38
C LYS A 11 10.00 -32.03 -25.87
N LEU A 12 10.85 -31.54 -26.76
CA LEU A 12 12.12 -30.92 -26.39
C LEU A 12 11.93 -29.44 -26.07
N GLU A 13 12.26 -29.05 -24.82
CA GLU A 13 12.19 -27.65 -24.37
C GLU A 13 12.92 -26.69 -25.32
N LYS A 14 14.13 -27.07 -25.77
CA LYS A 14 14.95 -26.24 -26.66
C LYS A 14 14.23 -25.92 -27.97
N GLU A 15 13.53 -26.89 -28.54
CA GLU A 15 12.74 -26.70 -29.77
C GLU A 15 11.54 -25.80 -29.52
N ARG A 16 10.85 -25.98 -28.38
CA ARG A 16 9.74 -25.08 -28.00
C ARG A 16 10.22 -23.65 -27.83
N VAL A 17 11.33 -23.42 -27.13
CA VAL A 17 11.93 -22.08 -26.97
C VAL A 17 12.26 -21.45 -28.32
N MET A 18 12.91 -22.19 -29.23
CA MET A 18 13.19 -21.70 -30.58
C MET A 18 11.91 -21.42 -31.37
N GLY A 19 10.89 -22.28 -31.22
CA GLY A 19 9.60 -22.12 -31.86
C GLY A 19 8.85 -20.88 -31.36
N VAL A 20 8.90 -20.59 -30.05
CA VAL A 20 8.32 -19.36 -29.49
C VAL A 20 9.05 -18.13 -30.01
N ARG A 21 10.39 -18.13 -30.04
CA ARG A 21 11.15 -16.99 -30.61
C ARG A 21 10.76 -16.72 -32.06
N ALA A 22 10.73 -17.77 -32.89
CA ALA A 22 10.34 -17.65 -34.29
C ALA A 22 8.86 -17.26 -34.47
N LEU A 23 7.98 -17.53 -33.50
CA LEU A 23 6.61 -17.02 -33.50
C LEU A 23 6.56 -15.49 -33.44
N GLY A 24 7.49 -14.86 -32.70
CA GLY A 24 7.59 -13.41 -32.58
C GLY A 24 8.10 -12.70 -33.84
N GLU A 25 8.79 -13.42 -34.73
CA GLU A 25 9.29 -12.89 -36.00
C GLU A 25 8.32 -13.14 -37.16
N ALA A 26 7.27 -13.92 -36.94
CA ALA A 26 6.37 -14.40 -37.98
C ALA A 26 4.99 -13.71 -37.93
N ASP A 27 4.97 -12.38 -38.17
CA ASP A 27 3.76 -11.54 -38.11
C ASP A 27 2.60 -12.04 -38.99
N TYR A 28 2.92 -12.71 -40.10
CA TYR A 28 1.95 -13.25 -41.05
C TYR A 28 1.31 -14.58 -40.62
N LEU A 29 1.77 -15.21 -39.53
CA LEU A 29 1.30 -16.52 -39.08
C LEU A 29 0.28 -16.41 -37.94
N GLN A 30 -0.80 -15.64 -38.15
CA GLN A 30 -1.90 -15.50 -37.19
C GLN A 30 -2.45 -16.84 -36.70
N GLY A 31 -2.48 -17.87 -37.55
CA GLY A 31 -2.92 -19.23 -37.18
C GLY A 31 -2.06 -19.88 -36.09
N LEU A 32 -0.83 -19.44 -35.83
CA LEU A 32 -0.01 -19.98 -34.75
C LEU A 32 -0.26 -19.28 -33.40
N ARG A 33 -1.02 -18.18 -33.38
CA ARG A 33 -1.42 -17.50 -32.14
C ARG A 33 -2.34 -18.36 -31.28
N LEU A 34 -2.99 -19.39 -31.85
CA LEU A 34 -3.78 -20.37 -31.10
C LEU A 34 -2.96 -21.17 -30.08
N TYR A 35 -1.62 -21.21 -30.21
CA TYR A 35 -0.73 -21.88 -29.27
C TYR A 35 -0.30 -21.02 -28.08
N VAL A 36 -0.52 -19.70 -28.12
CA VAL A 36 -0.12 -18.78 -27.04
C VAL A 36 -0.69 -19.18 -25.67
N PRO A 37 -1.97 -19.58 -25.52
CA PRO A 37 -2.49 -20.08 -24.24
C PRO A 37 -1.70 -21.27 -23.70
N SER A 38 -1.36 -22.25 -24.55
CA SER A 38 -0.59 -23.43 -24.13
C SER A 38 0.84 -23.07 -23.76
N LEU A 39 1.45 -22.12 -24.47
CA LEU A 39 2.82 -21.65 -24.21
C LEU A 39 2.93 -20.85 -22.92
N LEU A 40 1.91 -20.07 -22.55
CA LEU A 40 1.83 -19.39 -21.27
C LEU A 40 1.68 -20.35 -20.08
N GLN A 41 1.24 -21.58 -20.33
CA GLN A 41 1.07 -22.65 -19.33
C GLN A 41 2.15 -23.74 -19.45
N ASP A 42 3.20 -23.52 -20.26
CA ASP A 42 4.24 -24.52 -20.50
C ASP A 42 4.97 -24.91 -19.20
N GLU A 43 5.32 -26.19 -19.07
CA GLU A 43 6.11 -26.73 -17.96
C GLU A 43 7.42 -25.94 -17.77
N SER A 44 8.07 -25.55 -18.87
CA SER A 44 9.30 -24.76 -18.87
C SER A 44 9.00 -23.29 -18.59
N LEU A 45 9.64 -22.78 -17.54
CA LEU A 45 9.68 -21.35 -17.27
C LEU A 45 10.34 -20.57 -18.40
N ARG A 46 11.31 -21.16 -19.12
CA ARG A 46 11.97 -20.47 -20.24
C ARG A 46 10.96 -20.22 -21.36
N VAL A 47 10.18 -21.24 -21.73
CA VAL A 47 9.14 -21.14 -22.76
C VAL A 47 8.11 -20.07 -22.38
N ARG A 48 7.62 -20.09 -21.13
CA ARG A 48 6.67 -19.09 -20.63
C ARG A 48 7.23 -17.66 -20.72
N LYS A 49 8.47 -17.46 -20.30
CA LYS A 49 9.15 -16.14 -20.33
C LYS A 49 9.31 -15.63 -21.77
N TYR A 50 9.74 -16.47 -22.71
CA TYR A 50 9.81 -16.08 -24.12
C TYR A 50 8.42 -15.80 -24.70
N CYS A 51 7.39 -16.53 -24.28
CA CYS A 51 6.03 -16.28 -24.75
C CYS A 51 5.53 -14.90 -24.31
N MET A 52 5.83 -14.49 -23.07
CA MET A 52 5.53 -13.13 -22.59
C MET A 52 6.24 -12.05 -23.41
N ASP A 53 7.52 -12.25 -23.71
CA ASP A 53 8.28 -11.32 -24.56
C ASP A 53 7.68 -11.21 -25.98
N VAL A 54 7.30 -12.34 -26.57
CA VAL A 54 6.65 -12.38 -27.90
C VAL A 54 5.30 -11.65 -27.88
N ILE A 55 4.48 -11.83 -26.84
CA ILE A 55 3.20 -11.11 -26.67
C ILE A 55 3.43 -9.60 -26.71
N ALA A 56 4.46 -9.12 -26.01
CA ALA A 56 4.80 -7.71 -26.00
C ALA A 56 5.37 -7.22 -27.34
N ALA A 57 6.34 -7.95 -27.89
CA ALA A 57 7.00 -7.61 -29.15
C ALA A 57 6.03 -7.51 -30.34
N THR A 58 5.03 -8.41 -30.38
CA THR A 58 4.02 -8.48 -31.46
C THR A 58 2.70 -7.81 -31.08
N ARG A 59 2.65 -7.11 -29.93
CA ARG A 59 1.48 -6.39 -29.39
C ARG A 59 0.19 -7.19 -29.42
N LEU A 60 0.21 -8.42 -28.90
CA LEU A 60 -0.98 -9.26 -28.82
C LEU A 60 -1.88 -8.85 -27.64
N GLU A 61 -2.65 -7.80 -27.83
CA GLU A 61 -3.47 -7.15 -26.79
C GLU A 61 -4.36 -8.12 -26.01
N SER A 62 -4.93 -9.13 -26.68
CA SER A 62 -5.78 -10.16 -26.06
C SER A 62 -5.08 -10.93 -24.93
N TYR A 63 -3.75 -10.90 -24.87
CA TYR A 63 -2.94 -11.60 -23.87
C TYR A 63 -2.27 -10.69 -22.84
N TYR A 64 -2.50 -9.37 -22.88
CA TYR A 64 -2.02 -8.46 -21.83
C TYR A 64 -2.49 -8.82 -20.41
N PRO A 65 -3.73 -9.31 -20.19
CA PRO A 65 -4.13 -9.81 -18.87
C PRO A 65 -3.21 -10.93 -18.32
N SER A 66 -2.59 -11.72 -19.19
CA SER A 66 -1.63 -12.76 -18.80
C SER A 66 -0.29 -12.17 -18.37
N LEU A 67 0.16 -11.07 -19.00
CA LEU A 67 1.35 -10.33 -18.57
C LEU A 67 1.11 -9.73 -17.17
N LEU A 68 -0.02 -9.04 -16.98
CA LEU A 68 -0.40 -8.47 -15.67
C LEU A 68 -0.48 -9.54 -14.58
N ARG A 69 -1.07 -10.70 -14.88
CA ARG A 69 -1.11 -11.85 -13.95
C ARG A 69 0.29 -12.39 -13.64
N GLY A 70 1.22 -12.31 -14.59
CA GLY A 70 2.60 -12.72 -14.42
C GLY A 70 3.33 -11.96 -13.31
N LEU A 71 2.96 -10.71 -13.02
CA LEU A 71 3.54 -9.91 -11.93
C LEU A 71 3.34 -10.55 -10.54
N SER A 72 2.25 -11.31 -10.36
CA SER A 72 1.94 -11.97 -9.10
C SER A 72 2.92 -13.10 -8.75
N TYR A 73 3.43 -13.83 -9.75
CA TYR A 73 4.22 -15.04 -9.51
C TYR A 73 5.71 -14.76 -9.51
N LYS A 74 6.42 -15.13 -8.43
CA LYS A 74 7.87 -14.93 -8.30
C LYS A 74 8.67 -15.44 -9.51
N SER A 75 8.25 -16.56 -10.11
CA SER A 75 8.98 -17.22 -11.21
C SER A 75 8.85 -16.53 -12.57
N THR A 76 7.78 -15.76 -12.80
CA THR A 76 7.51 -15.07 -14.07
C THR A 76 7.49 -13.54 -13.95
N ARG A 77 7.47 -12.99 -12.73
CA ARG A 77 7.38 -11.55 -12.45
C ARG A 77 8.35 -10.71 -13.26
N GLU A 78 9.62 -11.07 -13.29
CA GLU A 78 10.64 -10.32 -14.03
C GLU A 78 10.34 -10.28 -15.53
N ALA A 79 10.00 -11.43 -16.14
CA ALA A 79 9.69 -11.46 -17.56
C ALA A 79 8.38 -10.74 -17.89
N ALA A 80 7.40 -10.80 -16.99
CA ALA A 80 6.16 -10.04 -17.12
C ALA A 80 6.41 -8.53 -17.02
N LEU A 81 7.26 -8.09 -16.08
CA LEU A 81 7.69 -6.71 -15.93
C LEU A 81 8.36 -6.22 -17.23
N GLN A 82 9.39 -6.93 -17.71
CA GLN A 82 10.11 -6.57 -18.93
C GLN A 82 9.19 -6.55 -20.16
N ALA A 83 8.26 -7.50 -20.27
CA ALA A 83 7.26 -7.52 -21.34
C ALA A 83 6.33 -6.29 -21.27
N LEU A 84 5.88 -5.89 -20.08
CA LEU A 84 5.04 -4.71 -19.89
C LEU A 84 5.80 -3.41 -20.16
N VAL A 85 7.08 -3.32 -19.76
CA VAL A 85 7.97 -2.19 -20.07
C VAL A 85 8.15 -2.06 -21.58
N ARG A 86 8.33 -3.19 -22.28
CA ARG A 86 8.46 -3.23 -23.75
C ARG A 86 7.22 -2.72 -24.50
N LEU A 87 6.03 -2.75 -23.89
CA LEU A 87 4.84 -2.14 -24.48
C LEU A 87 4.96 -0.61 -24.57
N GLY A 88 5.82 0.01 -23.76
CA GLY A 88 5.99 1.46 -23.70
C GLY A 88 4.70 2.17 -23.30
N ASN A 89 4.41 3.29 -23.97
CA ASN A 89 3.27 4.15 -23.64
C ASN A 89 1.91 3.44 -23.69
N ASP A 90 1.74 2.46 -24.59
CA ASP A 90 0.51 1.67 -24.70
C ASP A 90 0.22 0.86 -23.43
N GLY A 91 1.25 0.52 -22.66
CA GLY A 91 1.14 -0.20 -21.39
C GLY A 91 0.72 0.70 -20.21
N ILE A 92 0.90 2.01 -20.29
CA ILE A 92 0.69 2.91 -19.14
C ILE A 92 -0.75 2.85 -18.60
N PRO A 93 -1.82 2.94 -19.41
CA PRO A 93 -3.20 2.96 -18.89
C PRO A 93 -3.57 1.71 -18.09
N MET A 94 -3.15 0.52 -18.57
CA MET A 94 -3.44 -0.74 -17.88
C MET A 94 -2.59 -0.92 -16.61
N LEU A 95 -1.35 -0.41 -16.60
CA LEU A 95 -0.48 -0.42 -15.43
C LEU A 95 -1.02 0.51 -14.35
N VAL A 96 -1.44 1.74 -14.71
CA VAL A 96 -2.06 2.68 -13.76
C VAL A 96 -3.33 2.06 -13.17
N LYS A 97 -4.19 1.47 -14.01
CA LYS A 97 -5.40 0.77 -13.53
C LYS A 97 -5.06 -0.37 -12.56
N LEU A 98 -4.03 -1.17 -12.85
CA LEU A 98 -3.59 -2.25 -11.97
C LEU A 98 -3.03 -1.71 -10.64
N ALA A 99 -2.31 -0.60 -10.68
CA ALA A 99 -1.67 0.01 -9.53
C ALA A 99 -2.67 0.74 -8.61
N ASP A 100 -3.76 1.26 -9.17
CA ASP A 100 -4.87 1.90 -8.45
C ASP A 100 -5.89 0.88 -7.90
N ASP A 101 -5.89 -0.37 -8.37
CA ASP A 101 -6.81 -1.42 -7.91
C ASP A 101 -6.44 -1.89 -6.50
N SER A 102 -7.18 -1.41 -5.50
CA SER A 102 -7.00 -1.74 -4.09
C SER A 102 -7.26 -3.21 -3.76
N HIS A 103 -7.90 -3.98 -4.64
CA HIS A 103 -8.09 -5.43 -4.46
C HIS A 103 -6.89 -6.25 -4.96
N LYS A 104 -5.87 -5.61 -5.54
CA LYS A 104 -4.59 -6.26 -5.83
C LYS A 104 -3.66 -6.15 -4.65
N SER A 105 -2.79 -7.15 -4.49
CA SER A 105 -1.77 -7.12 -3.44
C SER A 105 -0.81 -5.95 -3.64
N ASP A 106 -0.30 -5.41 -2.54
CA ASP A 106 0.68 -4.31 -2.56
C ASP A 106 1.89 -4.63 -3.42
N LEU A 107 2.31 -5.89 -3.45
CA LEU A 107 3.40 -6.35 -4.32
C LEU A 107 3.08 -6.14 -5.80
N VAL A 108 1.89 -6.56 -6.25
CA VAL A 108 1.48 -6.41 -7.66
C VAL A 108 1.33 -4.95 -8.04
N ARG A 109 0.73 -4.14 -7.15
CA ARG A 109 0.59 -2.69 -7.34
C ARG A 109 1.96 -2.01 -7.41
N LEU A 110 2.90 -2.39 -6.55
CA LEU A 110 4.29 -1.92 -6.59
C LEU A 110 4.97 -2.30 -7.91
N GLN A 111 4.80 -3.53 -8.41
CA GLN A 111 5.36 -3.92 -9.71
C GLN A 111 4.79 -3.10 -10.87
N ALA A 112 3.51 -2.73 -10.80
CA ALA A 112 2.92 -1.85 -11.81
C ALA A 112 3.57 -0.45 -11.80
N TRP A 113 3.81 0.15 -10.63
CA TRP A 113 4.56 1.42 -10.53
C TRP A 113 6.01 1.28 -10.99
N ASN A 114 6.67 0.16 -10.70
CA ASN A 114 8.02 -0.13 -11.20
C ASN A 114 8.05 -0.18 -12.73
N ALA A 115 7.09 -0.89 -13.35
CA ALA A 115 6.97 -0.97 -14.81
C ALA A 115 6.79 0.43 -15.43
N ILE A 116 5.93 1.27 -14.84
CA ILE A 116 5.74 2.65 -15.31
C ILE A 116 7.06 3.43 -15.22
N GLY A 117 7.78 3.35 -14.10
CA GLY A 117 9.08 4.01 -13.98
C GLY A 117 10.16 3.50 -14.93
N GLU A 118 10.13 2.23 -15.29
CA GLU A 118 11.08 1.61 -16.24
C GLU A 118 10.75 1.92 -17.71
N ILE A 119 9.49 2.24 -18.04
CA ILE A 119 9.11 2.72 -19.38
C ILE A 119 9.88 4.01 -19.72
N GLY A 120 10.10 4.89 -18.75
CA GLY A 120 11.05 6.01 -18.85
C GLY A 120 10.69 7.09 -19.88
N THR A 121 9.45 7.13 -20.36
CA THR A 121 8.94 8.17 -21.27
C THR A 121 8.36 9.36 -20.50
N ILE A 122 8.12 10.47 -21.21
CA ILE A 122 7.47 11.67 -20.65
C ILE A 122 6.06 11.32 -20.16
N GLU A 123 5.31 10.50 -20.89
CA GLU A 123 3.97 10.06 -20.51
C GLU A 123 3.98 9.18 -19.26
N ALA A 124 5.01 8.35 -19.08
CA ALA A 124 5.17 7.54 -17.88
C ALA A 124 5.52 8.41 -16.66
N LEU A 125 6.38 9.40 -16.86
CA LEU A 125 6.69 10.42 -15.86
C LEU A 125 5.43 11.22 -15.48
N ASP A 126 4.64 11.68 -16.45
CA ASP A 126 3.35 12.35 -16.21
C ASP A 126 2.41 11.48 -15.37
N ALA A 127 2.30 10.20 -15.69
CA ALA A 127 1.47 9.26 -14.95
C ALA A 127 1.91 9.12 -13.49
N LEU A 128 3.22 9.01 -13.23
CA LEU A 128 3.77 8.95 -11.87
C LEU A 128 3.54 10.25 -11.10
N VAL A 129 3.84 11.41 -11.69
CA VAL A 129 3.68 12.71 -11.03
C VAL A 129 2.21 13.01 -10.73
N ASN A 130 1.31 12.78 -11.68
CA ASN A 130 -0.13 12.97 -11.48
C ASN A 130 -0.67 12.08 -10.34
N ARG A 131 -0.15 10.85 -10.23
CA ARG A 131 -0.56 9.91 -9.17
C ARG A 131 0.09 10.22 -7.83
N MET A 132 1.32 10.71 -7.80
CA MET A 132 1.97 11.21 -6.58
C MET A 132 1.12 12.29 -5.90
N MET A 133 0.54 13.20 -6.69
CA MET A 133 -0.29 14.32 -6.19
C MET A 133 -1.65 13.89 -5.63
N THR A 134 -2.15 12.71 -6.02
CA THR A 134 -3.52 12.26 -5.71
C THR A 134 -3.60 11.02 -4.83
N THR A 135 -2.47 10.36 -4.59
CA THR A 135 -2.36 9.16 -3.76
C THR A 135 -1.69 9.49 -2.42
N TRP A 136 -1.78 8.54 -1.47
CA TRP A 136 -1.33 8.71 -0.08
C TRP A 136 -0.56 7.48 0.41
N GLY A 137 0.04 7.59 1.59
CA GLY A 137 0.62 6.46 2.33
C GLY A 137 1.64 5.64 1.50
N ILE A 138 1.49 4.32 1.53
CA ILE A 138 2.40 3.39 0.86
C ILE A 138 2.49 3.63 -0.66
N THR A 139 1.38 4.04 -1.28
CA THR A 139 1.31 4.27 -2.74
C THR A 139 2.15 5.48 -3.12
N ARG A 140 1.95 6.62 -2.43
CA ARG A 140 2.77 7.83 -2.62
C ARG A 140 4.25 7.55 -2.39
N ARG A 141 4.58 6.83 -1.31
CA ARG A 141 5.97 6.43 -1.00
C ARG A 141 6.62 5.63 -2.14
N ASN A 142 5.89 4.66 -2.70
CA ASN A 142 6.42 3.83 -3.79
C ASN A 142 6.68 4.66 -5.06
N ILE A 143 5.76 5.57 -5.40
CA ILE A 143 5.91 6.50 -6.52
C ILE A 143 7.11 7.45 -6.30
N LEU A 144 7.22 8.07 -5.12
CA LEU A 144 8.35 8.94 -4.76
C LEU A 144 9.69 8.23 -4.90
N ARG A 145 9.82 7.00 -4.37
CA ARG A 145 11.04 6.19 -4.51
C ARG A 145 11.35 5.89 -5.97
N ARG A 146 10.34 5.59 -6.78
CA ARG A 146 10.52 5.31 -8.21
C ARG A 146 11.03 6.53 -8.96
N LEU A 147 10.43 7.70 -8.72
CA LEU A 147 10.86 8.98 -9.31
C LEU A 147 12.30 9.34 -8.90
N LEU A 148 12.64 9.26 -7.60
CA LEU A 148 13.99 9.56 -7.09
C LEU A 148 15.10 8.63 -7.61
N THR A 149 14.74 7.44 -8.09
CA THR A 149 15.70 6.43 -8.57
C THR A 149 15.78 6.37 -10.09
N MET A 150 15.10 7.28 -10.81
CA MET A 150 15.24 7.37 -12.26
C MET A 150 16.66 7.83 -12.63
N PRO A 151 17.25 7.28 -13.71
CA PRO A 151 18.61 7.64 -14.13
C PRO A 151 18.74 9.13 -14.45
N GLY A 152 19.91 9.71 -14.15
CA GLY A 152 20.26 11.08 -14.58
C GLY A 152 19.36 12.17 -14.00
N GLU A 153 18.80 11.98 -12.80
CA GLU A 153 17.93 12.94 -12.10
C GLU A 153 16.64 13.33 -12.87
N VAL A 154 16.31 12.64 -13.97
CA VAL A 154 15.12 12.90 -14.80
C VAL A 154 13.83 12.91 -13.98
N GLY A 155 13.73 12.06 -12.95
CA GLY A 155 12.57 12.04 -12.07
C GLY A 155 12.49 13.25 -11.13
N ILE A 156 13.63 13.81 -10.71
CA ILE A 156 13.67 15.03 -9.88
C ILE A 156 13.32 16.25 -10.74
N GLU A 157 14.03 16.43 -11.85
CA GLU A 157 13.79 17.51 -12.80
C GLU A 157 12.35 17.47 -13.31
N GLY A 158 11.87 16.28 -13.67
CA GLY A 158 10.52 16.04 -14.16
C GLY A 158 9.42 16.40 -13.17
N VAL A 159 9.63 16.12 -11.88
CA VAL A 159 8.71 16.56 -10.80
C VAL A 159 8.72 18.08 -10.69
N LEU A 160 9.91 18.69 -10.61
CA LEU A 160 10.04 20.14 -10.44
C LEU A 160 9.47 20.92 -11.63
N GLU A 161 9.60 20.40 -12.85
CA GLU A 161 9.02 20.99 -14.06
C GLU A 161 7.48 21.01 -14.01
N ARG A 162 6.86 19.96 -13.49
CA ARG A 162 5.39 19.77 -13.50
C ARG A 162 4.66 20.44 -12.35
N VAL A 163 5.22 20.34 -11.14
CA VAL A 163 4.54 20.82 -9.93
C VAL A 163 5.28 21.96 -9.25
N GLY A 164 6.49 22.29 -9.71
CA GLY A 164 7.34 23.30 -9.09
C GLY A 164 7.80 22.91 -7.69
N ARG A 165 8.65 23.76 -7.13
CA ARG A 165 9.04 23.67 -5.72
C ARG A 165 7.84 23.74 -4.79
N SER A 166 6.91 24.68 -5.04
CA SER A 166 5.70 24.87 -4.23
C SER A 166 4.81 23.63 -4.20
N GLY A 167 4.69 22.88 -5.30
CA GLY A 167 3.92 21.63 -5.32
C GLY A 167 4.51 20.56 -4.39
N VAL A 168 5.84 20.45 -4.32
CA VAL A 168 6.50 19.54 -3.39
C VAL A 168 6.36 20.01 -1.94
N GLU A 169 6.46 21.33 -1.68
CA GLU A 169 6.20 21.90 -0.35
C GLU A 169 4.77 21.62 0.13
N ILE A 170 3.77 21.75 -0.74
CA ILE A 170 2.38 21.39 -0.44
C ILE A 170 2.26 19.90 -0.06
N LEU A 171 2.98 19.00 -0.73
CA LEU A 171 2.99 17.59 -0.35
C LEU A 171 3.62 17.36 1.03
N ILE A 172 4.66 18.11 1.40
CA ILE A 172 5.25 18.05 2.75
C ILE A 172 4.23 18.54 3.77
N GLU A 173 3.58 19.68 3.53
CA GLU A 173 2.54 20.22 4.40
C GLU A 173 1.37 19.24 4.56
N GLN A 174 0.99 18.52 3.52
CA GLN A 174 -0.01 17.46 3.60
C GLN A 174 0.39 16.32 4.54
N GLU A 175 1.67 15.89 4.52
CA GLU A 175 2.16 14.88 5.46
C GLU A 175 2.21 15.42 6.90
N LEU A 176 2.59 16.68 7.10
CA LEU A 176 2.56 17.35 8.40
C LEU A 176 1.12 17.49 8.94
N MET A 177 0.16 17.89 8.11
CA MET A 177 -1.26 17.95 8.45
C MET A 177 -1.80 16.57 8.87
N PHE A 178 -1.43 15.52 8.14
CA PHE A 178 -1.78 14.16 8.51
C PHE A 178 -1.17 13.73 9.84
N MET A 179 0.10 14.05 10.10
CA MET A 179 0.73 13.79 11.40
C MET A 179 0.02 14.54 12.54
N GLY A 180 -0.47 15.76 12.33
CA GLY A 180 -1.29 16.46 13.32
C GLY A 180 -2.57 15.69 13.69
N GLN A 181 -3.22 15.03 12.72
CA GLN A 181 -4.37 14.16 13.00
C GLN A 181 -3.95 12.89 13.78
N VAL A 182 -2.78 12.33 13.48
CA VAL A 182 -2.20 11.20 14.20
C VAL A 182 -1.88 11.58 15.64
N TYR A 183 -1.26 12.73 15.88
CA TYR A 183 -0.92 13.22 17.22
C TYR A 183 -2.16 13.55 18.05
N ALA A 184 -3.16 14.21 17.46
CA ALA A 184 -4.45 14.39 18.13
C ALA A 184 -5.11 13.05 18.50
N GLY A 185 -4.94 12.02 17.65
CA GLY A 185 -5.33 10.65 17.95
C GLY A 185 -4.59 10.07 19.16
N ILE A 186 -3.27 10.22 19.20
CA ILE A 186 -2.44 9.72 20.30
C ILE A 186 -2.78 10.44 21.61
N VAL A 187 -2.84 11.78 21.61
CA VAL A 187 -3.12 12.59 22.80
C VAL A 187 -4.50 12.23 23.41
N ASP A 188 -5.56 12.24 22.61
CA ASP A 188 -6.92 12.01 23.12
C ASP A 188 -7.15 10.56 23.59
N LEU A 189 -6.41 9.58 23.05
CA LEU A 189 -6.59 8.16 23.36
C LEU A 189 -5.63 7.64 24.44
N SER A 190 -4.53 8.34 24.72
CA SER A 190 -3.48 7.84 25.65
C SER A 190 -3.94 7.69 27.10
N GLY A 191 -5.02 8.37 27.51
CA GLY A 191 -5.60 8.27 28.85
C GLY A 191 -6.62 7.14 29.02
N VAL A 192 -6.87 6.32 28.00
CA VAL A 192 -7.94 5.31 28.01
C VAL A 192 -7.36 3.91 28.14
N ASP A 193 -7.76 3.15 29.15
CA ASP A 193 -7.39 1.75 29.29
C ASP A 193 -8.54 0.84 28.83
N ILE A 194 -8.38 0.20 27.66
CA ILE A 194 -9.32 -0.78 27.11
C ILE A 194 -8.57 -2.11 26.94
N THR A 195 -8.61 -2.91 28.00
CA THR A 195 -8.05 -4.26 28.04
C THR A 195 -9.15 -5.32 27.99
N SER A 196 -8.88 -6.42 27.31
CA SER A 196 -9.73 -7.61 27.35
C SER A 196 -8.90 -8.83 27.69
N THR A 197 -9.31 -9.53 28.74
CA THR A 197 -8.80 -10.86 29.07
C THR A 197 -9.60 -11.90 28.31
N THR A 198 -8.92 -12.68 27.47
CA THR A 198 -9.56 -13.85 26.85
C THR A 198 -9.30 -15.03 27.77
N THR A 199 -10.34 -15.59 28.38
CA THR A 199 -10.24 -16.86 29.10
C THR A 199 -10.11 -17.96 28.06
N LEU A 200 -8.89 -18.50 27.89
CA LEU A 200 -8.71 -19.77 27.19
C LEU A 200 -9.18 -20.90 28.12
N SER A 201 -9.25 -22.14 27.60
CA SER A 201 -9.59 -23.28 28.45
C SER A 201 -8.62 -23.36 29.65
N PRO A 202 -9.07 -23.89 30.82
CA PRO A 202 -8.26 -23.89 32.04
C PRO A 202 -6.86 -24.52 31.86
N ILE A 203 -6.74 -25.47 30.94
CA ILE A 203 -5.49 -26.17 30.60
C ILE A 203 -4.48 -25.23 29.91
N VAL A 204 -4.94 -24.26 29.12
CA VAL A 204 -4.07 -23.30 28.42
C VAL A 204 -3.71 -22.11 29.31
N GLU A 205 -4.57 -21.76 30.27
CA GLU A 205 -4.29 -20.72 31.28
C GLU A 205 -3.14 -21.12 32.22
N GLU A 206 -3.02 -22.40 32.58
CA GLU A 206 -1.90 -22.90 33.40
C GLU A 206 -0.54 -22.86 32.68
N VAL A 207 -0.53 -22.98 31.35
CA VAL A 207 0.70 -23.06 30.54
C VAL A 207 1.17 -21.71 30.02
N ASN A 208 0.24 -20.85 29.57
CA ASN A 208 0.55 -19.59 28.89
C ASN A 208 0.16 -18.34 29.69
N GLY A 209 -0.48 -18.49 30.86
CA GLY A 209 -1.09 -17.39 31.59
C GLY A 209 -2.30 -16.79 30.88
N LYS A 210 -2.96 -15.82 31.54
CA LYS A 210 -4.05 -15.07 30.91
C LYS A 210 -3.49 -14.16 29.82
N LEU A 211 -3.90 -14.38 28.57
CA LEU A 211 -3.64 -13.40 27.50
C LEU A 211 -4.58 -12.21 27.69
N SER A 212 -4.01 -11.10 28.20
CA SER A 212 -4.64 -9.78 28.16
C SER A 212 -4.26 -9.09 26.85
N THR A 213 -5.26 -8.63 26.10
CA THR A 213 -5.05 -7.78 24.92
C THR A 213 -5.35 -6.33 25.29
N ASP A 214 -4.37 -5.46 25.14
CA ASP A 214 -4.51 -4.01 25.33
C ASP A 214 -4.80 -3.35 23.97
N TYR A 215 -6.09 -3.08 23.72
CA TYR A 215 -6.51 -2.51 22.44
C TYR A 215 -6.12 -1.04 22.30
N THR A 216 -5.98 -0.30 23.42
CA THR A 216 -5.46 1.06 23.40
C THR A 216 -4.03 1.05 22.89
N GLN A 217 -3.14 0.25 23.49
CA GLN A 217 -1.74 0.19 23.08
C GLN A 217 -1.55 -0.32 21.66
N MET A 218 -2.41 -1.25 21.21
CA MET A 218 -2.41 -1.67 19.80
C MET A 218 -2.69 -0.49 18.85
N LEU A 219 -3.73 0.31 19.11
CA LEU A 219 -4.05 1.46 18.27
C LEU A 219 -2.98 2.55 18.37
N LEU A 220 -2.50 2.87 19.58
CA LEU A 220 -1.42 3.85 19.76
C LEU A 220 -0.15 3.43 19.01
N ARG A 221 0.22 2.15 19.05
CA ARG A 221 1.36 1.63 18.27
C ARG A 221 1.10 1.75 16.76
N ALA A 222 -0.11 1.48 16.29
CA ALA A 222 -0.46 1.65 14.88
C ALA A 222 -0.36 3.12 14.44
N LEU A 223 -0.80 4.07 15.28
CA LEU A 223 -0.65 5.51 15.03
C LEU A 223 0.82 5.94 14.97
N LYS A 224 1.67 5.41 15.87
CA LYS A 224 3.13 5.65 15.83
C LYS A 224 3.80 5.11 14.57
N LEU A 225 3.33 3.98 14.02
CA LEU A 225 3.81 3.49 12.73
C LEU A 225 3.42 4.44 11.58
N LEU A 226 2.22 5.03 11.63
CA LEU A 226 1.80 6.04 10.65
C LEU A 226 2.65 7.32 10.71
N GLU A 227 3.04 7.76 11.91
CA GLU A 227 4.01 8.85 12.11
C GLU A 227 5.34 8.52 11.40
N LEU A 228 5.92 7.35 11.66
CA LEU A 228 7.20 6.95 11.04
C LEU A 228 7.12 6.90 9.51
N ASP A 229 6.01 6.39 8.98
CA ASP A 229 5.78 6.33 7.53
C ASP A 229 5.62 7.74 6.93
N ALA A 230 4.96 8.68 7.63
CA ALA A 230 4.80 10.07 7.19
C ALA A 230 6.14 10.83 7.21
N ILE A 231 6.92 10.66 8.28
CA ILE A 231 8.29 11.20 8.38
C ILE A 231 9.16 10.69 7.23
N GLU A 232 9.10 9.39 6.91
CA GLU A 232 9.81 8.84 5.75
C GLU A 232 9.40 9.54 4.45
N ARG A 233 8.11 9.81 4.24
CA ARG A 233 7.63 10.53 3.04
C ARG A 233 8.11 11.98 3.01
N CYS A 234 8.15 12.70 4.14
CA CYS A 234 8.76 14.02 4.21
C CYS A 234 10.24 13.99 3.75
N PHE A 235 11.03 13.02 4.21
CA PHE A 235 12.42 12.87 3.74
C PHE A 235 12.53 12.53 2.26
N LEU A 236 11.59 11.75 1.71
CA LEU A 236 11.56 11.49 0.26
C LEU A 236 11.20 12.75 -0.53
N LEU A 237 10.24 13.54 -0.06
CA LEU A 237 9.84 14.80 -0.70
C LEU A 237 10.97 15.84 -0.65
N MET A 238 11.64 15.98 0.48
CA MET A 238 12.80 16.88 0.62
C MET A 238 13.95 16.55 -0.35
N LYS A 239 14.12 15.27 -0.75
CA LYS A 239 15.13 14.87 -1.75
C LYS A 239 14.88 15.43 -3.15
N PHE A 240 13.67 15.90 -3.44
CA PHE A 240 13.39 16.62 -4.70
C PHE A 240 13.81 18.10 -4.63
N LEU A 241 13.96 18.66 -3.42
CA LEU A 241 14.22 20.09 -3.21
C LEU A 241 15.68 20.37 -2.81
N TYR A 242 16.35 19.40 -2.21
CA TYR A 242 17.63 19.59 -1.52
C TYR A 242 18.65 18.52 -1.88
N PRO A 243 19.96 18.78 -1.64
CA PRO A 243 21.02 17.80 -1.91
C PRO A 243 20.75 16.44 -1.27
N LEU A 244 20.71 15.39 -2.09
CA LEU A 244 20.38 14.02 -1.66
C LEU A 244 21.20 13.56 -0.46
N GLY A 245 22.52 13.80 -0.49
CA GLY A 245 23.43 13.41 0.57
C GLY A 245 23.12 14.08 1.92
N ALA A 246 22.75 15.35 1.92
CA ALA A 246 22.40 16.09 3.13
C ALA A 246 21.11 15.53 3.75
N ILE A 247 20.06 15.35 2.94
CA ILE A 247 18.79 14.80 3.43
C ILE A 247 18.93 13.34 3.89
N GLN A 248 19.76 12.54 3.21
CA GLN A 248 20.08 11.17 3.65
C GLN A 248 20.85 11.16 4.98
N ALA A 249 21.85 12.03 5.14
CA ALA A 249 22.62 12.14 6.37
C ALA A 249 21.74 12.58 7.54
N ALA A 250 20.86 13.57 7.34
CA ALA A 250 19.86 13.98 8.33
C ALA A 250 18.94 12.81 8.73
N ALA A 251 18.31 12.15 7.75
CA ALA A 251 17.41 11.04 8.00
C ALA A 251 18.08 9.87 8.74
N PHE A 252 19.33 9.56 8.40
CA PHE A 252 20.12 8.51 9.06
C PHE A 252 20.41 8.86 10.52
N ASN A 253 20.83 10.09 10.79
CA ASN A 253 21.15 10.56 12.13
C ASN A 253 19.91 10.66 13.04
N ILE A 254 18.77 11.11 12.50
CA ILE A 254 17.50 11.23 13.24
C ILE A 254 16.92 9.84 13.60
N LYS A 255 17.10 8.84 12.75
CA LYS A 255 16.67 7.45 13.03
C LYS A 255 17.52 6.74 14.08
N SER A 256 18.61 7.34 14.55
CA SER A 256 19.48 6.75 15.55
C SER A 256 18.89 6.94 16.97
N ASP A 257 19.03 5.94 17.83
CA ASP A 257 18.65 6.04 19.25
C ASP A 257 19.54 7.00 20.06
N SER A 258 20.60 7.55 19.47
CA SER A 258 21.52 8.48 20.13
C SER A 258 21.05 9.92 20.05
N ARG A 259 20.91 10.59 21.22
CA ARG A 259 20.61 12.03 21.30
C ARG A 259 21.62 12.91 20.56
N SER A 260 22.90 12.54 20.53
CA SER A 260 23.92 13.31 19.81
C SER A 260 23.78 13.19 18.30
N ASN A 261 23.37 12.02 17.81
CA ASN A 261 23.06 11.83 16.39
C ASN A 261 21.78 12.57 16.03
N LEU A 262 20.73 12.48 16.86
CA LEU A 262 19.52 13.27 16.66
C LEU A 262 19.82 14.77 16.50
N ALA A 263 20.56 15.35 17.45
CA ALA A 263 20.95 16.77 17.39
C ALA A 263 21.70 17.12 16.10
N ARG A 264 22.66 16.27 15.68
CA ARG A 264 23.37 16.45 14.40
C ARG A 264 22.42 16.38 13.20
N GLY A 265 21.46 15.45 13.22
CA GLY A 265 20.48 15.32 12.15
C GLY A 265 19.57 16.54 12.04
N LEU A 266 19.13 17.10 13.17
CA LEU A 266 18.36 18.34 13.22
C LEU A 266 19.19 19.55 12.77
N GLU A 267 20.46 19.64 13.17
CA GLU A 267 21.39 20.69 12.71
C GLU A 267 21.60 20.64 11.18
N ILE A 268 21.73 19.45 10.59
CA ILE A 268 21.81 19.30 9.14
C ILE A 268 20.54 19.86 8.50
N LEU A 269 19.35 19.50 9.00
CA LEU A 269 18.09 20.00 8.44
C LEU A 269 17.94 21.51 8.59
N ASP A 270 18.27 22.07 9.75
CA ASP A 270 18.13 23.50 10.00
C ASP A 270 18.98 24.36 9.04
N ASN A 271 20.17 23.86 8.71
CA ASN A 271 21.09 24.50 7.77
C ASN A 271 20.79 24.21 6.29
N THR A 272 20.10 23.10 5.98
CA THR A 272 19.86 22.65 4.60
C THR A 272 18.53 23.14 4.06
N VAL A 273 17.50 23.11 4.89
CA VAL A 273 16.10 23.28 4.47
C VAL A 273 15.68 24.73 4.67
N ASP A 274 14.89 25.23 3.73
CA ASP A 274 14.37 26.61 3.69
C ASP A 274 12.86 26.67 3.37
N ILE A 275 12.12 25.58 3.59
CA ILE A 275 10.65 25.54 3.45
C ILE A 275 9.94 26.35 4.55
N SER A 276 8.75 26.88 4.23
CA SER A 276 7.92 27.66 5.16
C SER A 276 7.63 26.92 6.47
N CYS A 277 7.41 25.61 6.40
CA CYS A 277 7.09 24.74 7.54
C CYS A 277 8.32 24.18 8.30
N LYS A 278 9.52 24.75 8.09
CA LYS A 278 10.77 24.22 8.66
C LYS A 278 10.73 24.04 10.18
N ARG A 279 10.19 25.02 10.92
CA ARG A 279 10.12 24.96 12.39
C ARG A 279 9.26 23.79 12.85
N SER A 280 8.02 23.70 12.36
CA SER A 280 7.13 22.58 12.66
C SER A 280 7.76 21.22 12.30
N LEU A 281 8.45 21.13 11.17
CA LEU A 281 9.17 19.90 10.78
C LEU A 281 10.26 19.52 11.79
N ILE A 282 11.10 20.47 12.20
CA ILE A 282 12.17 20.24 13.18
C ILE A 282 11.59 19.83 14.55
N ASP A 283 10.58 20.56 15.03
CA ASP A 283 9.94 20.31 16.33
C ASP A 283 9.30 18.92 16.42
N ILE A 284 8.81 18.39 15.30
CA ILE A 284 8.24 17.05 15.19
C ILE A 284 9.31 15.96 15.23
N LEU A 285 10.46 16.23 14.59
CA LEU A 285 11.55 15.26 14.49
C LEU A 285 12.36 15.18 15.79
N ASP A 286 12.26 16.19 16.66
CA ASP A 286 12.87 16.18 17.98
C ASP A 286 12.14 15.23 18.98
N GLN A 287 12.78 14.96 20.12
CA GLN A 287 12.29 14.12 21.22
C GLN A 287 11.24 14.84 22.10
N ASN A 288 10.30 15.54 21.47
CA ASN A 288 9.19 16.21 22.14
C ASN A 288 8.03 15.25 22.45
N SER A 289 7.23 15.61 23.45
CA SER A 289 5.97 14.92 23.75
C SER A 289 4.97 15.04 22.58
N TYR A 290 3.97 14.15 22.52
CA TYR A 290 2.97 14.21 21.44
C TYR A 290 2.10 15.48 21.53
N GLU A 291 1.92 16.02 22.72
CA GLU A 291 1.25 17.30 22.98
C GLU A 291 2.05 18.47 22.41
N GLU A 292 3.36 18.50 22.64
CA GLU A 292 4.26 19.53 22.08
C GLU A 292 4.34 19.43 20.56
N LYS A 293 4.48 18.21 20.00
CA LYS A 293 4.46 17.98 18.55
C LYS A 293 3.13 18.38 17.90
N LEU A 294 2.01 18.19 18.59
CA LEU A 294 0.71 18.63 18.11
C LEU A 294 0.61 20.17 18.16
N SER A 295 1.14 20.79 19.21
CA SER A 295 1.16 22.25 19.37
C SER A 295 2.01 22.93 18.30
N SER A 296 3.14 22.33 17.90
CA SER A 296 4.01 22.87 16.83
C SER A 296 3.37 22.85 15.44
N LEU A 297 2.26 22.13 15.27
CA LEU A 297 1.46 22.07 14.05
C LEU A 297 0.22 22.98 14.05
N SER A 298 0.08 23.86 15.04
CA SER A 298 -1.11 24.70 15.22
C SER A 298 -1.44 25.63 14.03
N GLU A 299 -0.46 26.03 13.24
CA GLU A 299 -0.67 26.82 12.01
C GLU A 299 -1.33 26.00 10.88
N MET A 300 -1.19 24.66 10.90
CA MET A 300 -1.68 23.76 9.86
C MET A 300 -2.92 22.98 10.29
N VAL A 301 -3.02 22.66 11.58
CA VAL A 301 -4.06 21.78 12.12
C VAL A 301 -4.74 22.45 13.31
N VAL A 302 -6.03 22.72 13.16
CA VAL A 302 -6.86 23.17 14.27
C VAL A 302 -7.17 21.97 15.17
N TYR A 303 -6.52 21.93 16.33
CA TYR A 303 -6.76 20.92 17.33
C TYR A 303 -7.88 21.34 18.29
N LYS A 304 -8.82 20.42 18.49
CA LYS A 304 -9.82 20.46 19.56
C LYS A 304 -9.83 19.09 20.23
N LEU A 305 -9.75 19.09 21.57
CA LEU A 305 -9.90 17.89 22.38
C LEU A 305 -11.25 17.23 22.08
N MET A 306 -11.24 15.93 21.79
CA MET A 306 -12.43 15.12 21.56
C MET A 306 -12.56 14.05 22.64
N ALA A 307 -13.79 13.60 22.90
CA ALA A 307 -13.95 12.38 23.68
C ALA A 307 -13.30 11.20 22.92
N PRO A 308 -12.73 10.18 23.59
CA PRO A 308 -12.05 9.07 22.93
C PRO A 308 -12.87 8.37 21.83
N SER A 309 -14.17 8.16 22.05
CA SER A 309 -15.07 7.58 21.05
C SER A 309 -15.35 8.49 19.85
N GLU A 310 -15.30 9.81 20.05
CA GLU A 310 -15.37 10.81 18.98
C GLU A 310 -14.07 10.86 18.19
N ARG A 311 -12.92 10.87 18.87
CA ARG A 311 -11.60 10.81 18.22
C ARG A 311 -11.47 9.57 17.35
N LEU A 312 -11.88 8.41 17.85
CA LEU A 312 -11.82 7.17 17.08
C LEU A 312 -12.71 7.23 15.82
N ARG A 313 -13.93 7.78 15.94
CA ARG A 313 -14.81 8.00 14.77
C ARG A 313 -14.20 8.99 13.78
N HIS A 314 -13.55 10.05 14.28
CA HIS A 314 -12.83 11.01 13.43
C HIS A 314 -11.69 10.33 12.67
N LEU A 315 -10.89 9.48 13.32
CA LEU A 315 -9.86 8.67 12.65
C LEU A 315 -10.45 7.77 11.55
N LEU A 316 -11.60 7.12 11.80
CA LEU A 316 -12.28 6.31 10.78
C LEU A 316 -12.81 7.13 9.60
N ASN A 317 -13.10 8.43 9.78
CA ASN A 317 -13.42 9.31 8.66
C ASN A 317 -12.18 9.60 7.78
N LEU A 318 -10.99 9.52 8.37
CA LEU A 318 -9.70 9.64 7.70
C LEU A 318 -9.17 8.30 7.15
N ARG A 319 -10.03 7.28 7.01
CA ARG A 319 -9.66 5.90 6.61
C ARG A 319 -8.76 5.80 5.38
N HIS A 320 -8.89 6.71 4.42
CA HIS A 320 -8.10 6.70 3.17
C HIS A 320 -6.62 7.05 3.40
N PHE A 321 -6.30 7.64 4.56
CA PHE A 321 -4.93 7.98 4.98
C PHE A 321 -4.36 6.98 5.99
N LEU A 322 -5.21 6.18 6.63
CA LEU A 322 -4.80 5.17 7.59
C LEU A 322 -4.29 3.91 6.89
N SER A 323 -3.43 3.16 7.57
CA SER A 323 -3.07 1.82 7.16
C SER A 323 -4.20 0.85 7.49
N ASP A 324 -4.28 -0.25 6.75
CA ASP A 324 -5.21 -1.35 7.03
C ASP A 324 -5.14 -1.81 8.49
N TRP A 325 -3.92 -1.88 9.04
CA TRP A 325 -3.69 -2.23 10.43
C TRP A 325 -4.30 -1.23 11.40
N ALA A 326 -4.08 0.07 11.19
CA ALA A 326 -4.68 1.11 12.03
C ALA A 326 -6.21 1.08 11.97
N LEU A 327 -6.80 0.82 10.80
CA LEU A 327 -8.24 0.64 10.64
C LEU A 327 -8.77 -0.55 11.45
N ALA A 328 -8.10 -1.69 11.37
CA ALA A 328 -8.45 -2.87 12.17
C ALA A 328 -8.36 -2.58 13.67
N CYS A 329 -7.31 -1.87 14.13
CA CYS A 329 -7.17 -1.45 15.52
C CYS A 329 -8.31 -0.52 15.97
N CYS A 330 -8.74 0.44 15.14
CA CYS A 330 -9.90 1.28 15.43
C CYS A 330 -11.18 0.44 15.64
N LEU A 331 -11.45 -0.52 14.76
CA LEU A 331 -12.63 -1.40 14.89
C LEU A 331 -12.57 -2.28 16.15
N GLN A 332 -11.39 -2.83 16.47
CA GLN A 332 -11.21 -3.66 17.66
C GLN A 332 -11.33 -2.86 18.96
N MET A 333 -10.76 -1.66 19.02
CA MET A 333 -10.90 -0.78 20.17
C MET A 333 -12.36 -0.33 20.34
N ALA A 334 -13.05 0.08 19.26
CA ALA A 334 -14.47 0.39 19.32
C ALA A 334 -15.32 -0.80 19.78
N ARG A 335 -14.96 -2.01 19.35
CA ARG A 335 -15.61 -3.25 19.79
C ARG A 335 -15.45 -3.47 21.28
N ALA A 336 -14.21 -3.44 21.77
CA ALA A 336 -13.88 -3.70 23.17
C ALA A 336 -14.45 -2.64 24.11
N ALA A 337 -14.43 -1.37 23.69
CA ALA A 337 -14.99 -0.25 24.44
C ALA A 337 -16.51 -0.09 24.30
N ARG A 338 -17.16 -0.92 23.45
CA ARG A 338 -18.58 -0.82 23.10
C ARG A 338 -18.99 0.55 22.56
N TRP A 339 -18.11 1.19 21.80
CA TRP A 339 -18.38 2.48 21.17
C TRP A 339 -19.17 2.32 19.87
N GLY A 340 -20.21 3.13 19.72
CA GLY A 340 -21.02 3.18 18.51
C GLY A 340 -20.26 3.80 17.35
N LEU A 341 -20.25 3.11 16.21
CA LEU A 341 -19.79 3.58 14.91
C LEU A 341 -21.00 3.85 14.02
N THR A 342 -20.80 4.69 13.00
CA THR A 342 -21.85 4.92 12.00
C THR A 342 -22.00 3.72 11.07
N ALA A 343 -23.19 3.54 10.49
CA ALA A 343 -23.43 2.48 9.50
C ALA A 343 -22.49 2.60 8.30
N GLU A 344 -22.21 3.82 7.83
CA GLU A 344 -21.26 4.06 6.74
C GLU A 344 -19.85 3.55 7.08
N GLN A 345 -19.32 3.90 8.25
CA GLN A 345 -18.00 3.46 8.69
C GLN A 345 -17.91 1.93 8.76
N THR A 346 -18.92 1.26 9.31
CA THR A 346 -18.94 -0.21 9.38
C THR A 346 -19.08 -0.86 8.00
N LEU A 347 -19.98 -0.37 7.14
CA LEU A 347 -20.22 -0.93 5.81
C LEU A 347 -18.99 -0.80 4.89
N VAL A 348 -18.29 0.34 4.96
CA VAL A 348 -17.05 0.53 4.18
C VAL A 348 -15.98 -0.47 4.64
N CYS A 349 -15.82 -0.70 5.93
CA CYS A 349 -14.85 -1.67 6.45
C CYS A 349 -15.22 -3.13 6.13
N LEU A 350 -16.51 -3.48 6.07
CA LEU A 350 -16.97 -4.80 5.61
C LEU A 350 -16.68 -5.07 4.13
N ARG A 351 -16.50 -4.02 3.32
CA ARG A 351 -16.15 -4.12 1.89
C ARG A 351 -14.68 -3.84 1.62
N HIS A 352 -13.87 -3.68 2.66
CA HIS A 352 -12.45 -3.35 2.53
C HIS A 352 -11.72 -4.46 1.78
N PRO A 353 -10.73 -4.19 0.91
CA PRO A 353 -9.99 -5.22 0.17
C PRO A 353 -9.22 -6.20 1.07
N THR A 354 -8.79 -5.75 2.23
CA THR A 354 -7.94 -6.52 3.16
C THR A 354 -8.77 -7.35 4.14
N GLY A 355 -8.54 -8.66 4.18
CA GLY A 355 -9.34 -9.63 4.93
C GLY A 355 -9.44 -9.33 6.41
N PHE A 356 -8.31 -9.12 7.10
CA PHE A 356 -8.33 -8.86 8.54
C PHE A 356 -9.06 -7.56 8.95
N VAL A 357 -9.22 -6.60 8.03
CA VAL A 357 -10.07 -5.41 8.26
C VAL A 357 -11.53 -5.80 8.25
N ARG A 358 -11.93 -6.67 7.30
CA ARG A 358 -13.29 -7.23 7.25
C ARG A 358 -13.57 -8.11 8.47
N GLU A 359 -12.62 -8.92 8.92
CA GLU A 359 -12.75 -9.72 10.15
C GLU A 359 -12.99 -8.83 11.38
N ALA A 360 -12.24 -7.74 11.50
CA ALA A 360 -12.42 -6.76 12.58
C ALA A 360 -13.79 -6.07 12.50
N ALA A 361 -14.28 -5.78 11.29
CA ALA A 361 -15.60 -5.19 11.07
C ALA A 361 -16.74 -6.15 11.42
N LEU A 362 -16.61 -7.44 11.07
CA LEU A 362 -17.54 -8.51 11.46
C LEU A 362 -17.59 -8.68 12.98
N ALA A 363 -16.42 -8.74 13.62
CA ALA A 363 -16.33 -8.83 15.08
C ALA A 363 -16.96 -7.61 15.76
N TYR A 364 -16.73 -6.41 15.22
CA TYR A 364 -17.36 -5.19 15.69
C TYR A 364 -18.88 -5.26 15.55
N LEU A 365 -19.39 -5.65 14.38
CA LEU A 365 -20.83 -5.70 14.10
C LEU A 365 -21.54 -6.73 14.97
N ARG A 366 -20.90 -7.87 15.27
CA ARG A 366 -21.40 -8.87 16.23
C ARG A 366 -21.66 -8.28 17.61
N MET A 367 -20.81 -7.36 18.06
CA MET A 367 -21.00 -6.62 19.31
C MET A 367 -22.07 -5.53 19.16
N ALA A 368 -21.99 -4.73 18.10
CA ALA A 368 -22.78 -3.51 17.96
C ALA A 368 -24.25 -3.75 17.56
N SER A 369 -24.51 -4.73 16.69
CA SER A 369 -25.87 -5.05 16.21
C SER A 369 -25.93 -6.46 15.63
N GLN A 370 -26.36 -7.43 16.44
CA GLN A 370 -26.60 -8.80 15.98
C GLN A 370 -27.67 -8.87 14.87
N ARG A 371 -28.70 -8.03 14.94
CA ARG A 371 -29.75 -7.97 13.91
C ARG A 371 -29.15 -7.61 12.54
N ALA A 372 -28.38 -6.53 12.47
CA ALA A 372 -27.76 -6.11 11.21
C ALA A 372 -26.74 -7.14 10.72
N LEU A 373 -26.01 -7.81 11.63
CA LEU A 373 -25.11 -8.90 11.28
C LEU A 373 -25.86 -10.05 10.60
N VAL A 374 -26.94 -10.55 11.21
CA VAL A 374 -27.77 -11.65 10.68
C VAL A 374 -28.30 -11.32 9.28
N GLU A 375 -28.75 -10.08 9.06
CA GLU A 375 -29.23 -9.61 7.75
C GLU A 375 -28.11 -9.58 6.69
N LEU A 376 -26.85 -9.35 7.07
CA LEU A 376 -25.72 -9.22 6.15
C LEU A 376 -24.96 -10.53 5.88
N LEU A 377 -24.92 -11.46 6.85
CA LEU A 377 -24.14 -12.70 6.76
C LEU A 377 -24.36 -13.51 5.47
N PRO A 378 -25.59 -13.69 4.94
CA PRO A 378 -25.80 -14.43 3.69
C PRO A 378 -25.05 -13.84 2.49
N ASN A 379 -24.91 -12.51 2.44
CA ASN A 379 -24.22 -11.81 1.36
C ASN A 379 -22.69 -11.87 1.47
N LEU A 380 -22.16 -12.39 2.57
CA LEU A 380 -20.72 -12.46 2.87
C LEU A 380 -20.15 -13.89 2.80
N ARG A 381 -20.97 -14.92 2.52
CA ARG A 381 -20.51 -16.32 2.43
C ARG A 381 -19.40 -16.52 1.38
N SER A 382 -19.46 -15.77 0.28
CA SER A 382 -18.50 -15.86 -0.83
C SER A 382 -17.34 -14.88 -0.72
N ASP A 383 -16.90 -14.55 0.50
CA ASP A 383 -15.76 -13.68 0.72
C ASP A 383 -14.48 -14.27 0.08
N PRO A 384 -13.66 -13.49 -0.63
CA PRO A 384 -12.44 -14.00 -1.28
C PRO A 384 -11.34 -14.41 -0.30
N ASP A 385 -11.39 -13.93 0.95
CA ASP A 385 -10.43 -14.33 1.99
C ASP A 385 -10.97 -15.57 2.75
N PRO A 386 -10.24 -16.71 2.72
CA PRO A 386 -10.70 -17.94 3.38
C PRO A 386 -10.94 -17.78 4.88
N LEU A 387 -10.22 -16.90 5.58
CA LEU A 387 -10.41 -16.68 7.01
C LEU A 387 -11.71 -15.93 7.30
N VAL A 388 -11.99 -14.90 6.49
CA VAL A 388 -13.26 -14.15 6.58
C VAL A 388 -14.44 -15.07 6.24
N ALA A 389 -14.33 -15.85 5.16
CA ALA A 389 -15.37 -16.80 4.78
C ALA A 389 -15.64 -17.84 5.88
N ALA A 390 -14.59 -18.40 6.50
CA ALA A 390 -14.73 -19.32 7.63
C ALA A 390 -15.38 -18.66 8.84
N GLN A 391 -15.03 -17.41 9.16
CA GLN A 391 -15.64 -16.65 10.24
C GLN A 391 -17.14 -16.39 9.98
N VAL A 392 -17.51 -16.06 8.75
CA VAL A 392 -18.90 -15.85 8.33
C VAL A 392 -19.71 -17.14 8.47
N GLU A 393 -19.20 -18.26 7.97
CA GLU A 393 -19.85 -19.56 8.10
C GLU A 393 -20.03 -19.98 9.57
N GLN A 394 -19.02 -19.75 10.41
CA GLN A 394 -19.14 -20.01 11.85
C GLN A 394 -20.29 -19.19 12.47
N MET A 395 -20.37 -17.88 12.17
CA MET A 395 -21.44 -17.04 12.69
C MET A 395 -22.82 -17.47 12.18
N ILE A 396 -22.94 -17.89 10.91
CA ILE A 396 -24.18 -18.40 10.33
C ILE A 396 -24.70 -19.62 11.10
N VAL A 397 -23.81 -20.57 11.40
CA VAL A 397 -24.16 -21.75 12.20
C VAL A 397 -24.58 -21.35 13.62
N GLU A 398 -23.83 -20.44 14.26
CA GLU A 398 -24.13 -19.97 15.62
C GLU A 398 -25.49 -19.26 15.71
N PHE A 399 -25.90 -18.52 14.68
CA PHE A 399 -27.18 -17.80 14.64
C PHE A 399 -28.32 -18.59 14.01
N GLY A 400 -28.07 -19.83 13.55
CA GLY A 400 -29.10 -20.68 12.93
C GLY A 400 -29.65 -20.14 11.61
N ILE A 401 -28.81 -19.47 10.81
CA ILE A 401 -29.19 -18.89 9.51
C ILE A 401 -29.03 -19.99 8.44
N GLY A 402 -30.15 -20.47 7.88
CA GLY A 402 -30.16 -21.44 6.78
C GLY A 402 -29.60 -20.89 5.48
#